data_AF-A0A925I6N8-F1
#
_entry.id   AF-A0A925I6N8-F1
#
_cell.length_a   1.000
_cell.length_b   1.000
_cell.length_c   1.000
_cell.angle_alpha   90.00
_cell.angle_beta   90.00
_cell.angle_gamma   90.00
#
_symmetry.space_group_name_H-M   'P 1'
#
loop_
_entity.id
_entity.type
_entity.pdbx_description
1 polymer ?
#
loop_
_entity_poly.entity_id
_entity_poly.type
_entity_poly.pdbx_seq_one_letter_code
_entity_poly.pdbx_strand_id
1 'polypeptide(L)'
;MHTQHSPVQVMGIDAGGTMTDTFFVREDGAFVVGKAQSNPGDESQAIYESSVDALAEWQRKVDDVFPELLTCVYSGTAMLNRVVQRKGLDVGLMCNRGFEDIHSMGRAIQSYLG
;
A
#
# COMPACT_ATOMS: atom_id res chain seq x y z
N MET A 1 32.42 16.02 -5.87
CA MET A 1 32.34 15.34 -4.56
C MET A 1 31.36 16.08 -3.66
N HIS A 2 30.06 16.03 -3.96
CA HIS A 2 28.98 16.57 -3.12
C HIS A 2 27.78 15.63 -3.22
N THR A 3 27.84 14.47 -2.58
CA THR A 3 26.74 13.45 -2.62
C THR A 3 26.21 13.10 -1.24
N GLN A 4 26.65 13.79 -0.18
CA GLN A 4 26.24 13.42 1.19
C GLN A 4 24.88 14.01 1.63
N HIS A 5 24.24 14.88 0.82
CA HIS A 5 22.98 15.55 1.21
C HIS A 5 22.06 15.87 0.02
N SER A 6 21.83 14.91 -0.86
CA SER A 6 20.74 15.04 -1.85
C SER A 6 19.39 14.85 -1.13
N PRO A 7 18.41 15.76 -1.33
CA PRO A 7 17.11 15.67 -0.67
C PRO A 7 16.35 14.42 -1.12
N VAL A 8 15.55 13.86 -0.23
CA VAL A 8 14.67 12.72 -0.51
C VAL A 8 13.34 13.25 -1.02
N GLN A 9 13.01 12.96 -2.28
CA GLN A 9 11.90 13.61 -2.97
C GLN A 9 10.67 12.71 -3.16
N VAL A 10 10.85 11.39 -3.23
CA VAL A 10 9.77 10.45 -3.54
C VAL A 10 9.69 9.37 -2.48
N MET A 11 8.47 9.05 -2.06
CA MET A 11 8.15 7.89 -1.22
C MET A 11 7.14 6.99 -1.93
N GLY A 12 7.42 5.69 -2.00
CA GLY A 12 6.48 4.64 -2.37
C GLY A 12 6.15 3.78 -1.16
N ILE A 13 4.90 3.34 -1.05
CA ILE A 13 4.42 2.48 0.04
C ILE A 13 3.71 1.27 -0.55
N ASP A 14 4.02 0.08 -0.07
CA ASP A 14 3.24 -1.14 -0.29
C ASP A 14 2.80 -1.72 1.07
N ALA A 15 1.50 -1.68 1.34
CA ALA A 15 0.91 -2.05 2.62
C ALA A 15 -0.15 -3.16 2.49
N GLY A 16 -0.64 -3.67 3.62
CA GLY A 16 -1.78 -4.59 3.69
C GLY A 16 -1.47 -6.07 3.42
N GLY A 17 -0.19 -6.40 3.17
CA GLY A 17 0.35 -7.76 3.22
C GLY A 17 0.78 -8.17 4.64
N THR A 18 1.60 -9.21 4.77
CA THR A 18 2.23 -9.58 6.06
C THR A 18 3.25 -8.53 6.53
N MET A 19 3.91 -7.90 5.56
CA MET A 19 4.91 -6.85 5.78
C MET A 19 4.45 -5.61 5.04
N THR A 20 4.82 -4.45 5.57
CA THR A 20 4.68 -3.15 4.91
C THR A 20 6.08 -2.73 4.47
N ASP A 21 6.20 -2.37 3.20
CA ASP A 21 7.45 -1.95 2.58
C ASP A 21 7.36 -0.46 2.22
N THR A 22 8.44 0.29 2.47
CA THR A 22 8.56 1.70 2.09
C THR A 22 9.79 1.90 1.24
N PHE A 23 9.67 2.65 0.14
CA PHE A 23 10.72 2.90 -0.84
C PHE A 23 10.97 4.39 -0.96
N PHE A 24 12.16 4.87 -0.65
CA PHE A 24 12.52 6.30 -0.74
C PHE A 24 13.49 6.54 -1.88
N VAL A 25 13.30 7.63 -2.63
CA VAL A 25 14.20 8.04 -3.72
C VAL A 25 14.67 9.47 -3.50
N ARG A 26 15.99 9.66 -3.59
CA ARG A 26 16.65 10.97 -3.59
C ARG A 26 16.56 11.64 -4.96
N GLU A 27 16.82 12.94 -4.99
CA GLU A 27 16.93 13.71 -6.23
C GLU A 27 18.01 13.12 -7.19
N ASP A 28 19.09 12.56 -6.65
CA ASP A 28 20.14 11.89 -7.43
C ASP A 28 19.78 10.48 -7.92
N GLY A 29 18.56 10.00 -7.61
CA GLY A 29 18.04 8.69 -7.99
C GLY A 29 18.48 7.53 -7.09
N ALA A 30 19.32 7.77 -6.08
CA ALA A 30 19.63 6.74 -5.08
C ALA A 30 18.39 6.42 -4.25
N PHE A 31 18.24 5.15 -3.87
CA PHE A 31 17.08 4.67 -3.14
C PHE A 31 17.44 3.77 -1.96
N VAL A 32 16.51 3.68 -1.01
CA VAL A 32 16.53 2.72 0.10
C VAL A 32 15.15 2.11 0.26
N VAL A 33 15.13 0.90 0.81
CA VAL A 33 13.91 0.15 1.10
C VAL A 33 13.91 -0.17 2.58
N GLY A 34 12.77 0.08 3.22
CA GLY A 34 12.52 -0.35 4.58
C GLY A 34 11.41 -1.36 4.61
N LYS A 35 11.36 -2.09 5.73
CA LYS A 35 10.41 -3.16 5.92
C LYS A 35 10.01 -3.29 7.38
N ALA A 36 8.71 -3.31 7.64
CA ALA A 36 8.15 -3.58 8.96
C ALA A 36 7.01 -4.60 8.88
N GLN A 37 6.68 -5.20 10.02
CA GLN A 37 5.51 -6.06 10.10
C GLN A 37 4.24 -5.21 9.94
N SER A 38 3.31 -5.66 9.09
CA SER A 38 2.05 -4.93 8.89
C SER A 38 1.20 -4.95 10.16
N ASN A 39 0.50 -3.85 10.40
CA ASN A 39 -0.50 -3.73 11.46
C ASN A 39 -1.88 -3.45 10.82
N PRO A 40 -2.75 -4.47 10.67
CA PRO A 40 -4.09 -4.28 10.10
C PRO A 40 -5.02 -3.39 10.95
N GLY A 41 -4.69 -3.18 12.23
CA GLY A 41 -5.45 -2.28 13.11
C GLY A 41 -5.05 -0.82 12.96
N ASP A 42 -3.81 -0.56 12.56
CA ASP A 42 -3.28 0.78 12.29
C ASP A 42 -2.10 0.70 11.30
N GLU A 43 -2.40 0.86 10.00
CA GLU A 43 -1.37 0.80 8.96
C GLU A 43 -0.35 1.95 9.06
N SER A 44 -0.71 3.07 9.67
CA SER A 44 0.18 4.22 9.79
C SER A 44 1.41 3.91 10.65
N GLN A 45 1.24 3.06 11.68
CA GLN A 45 2.33 2.59 12.51
C GLN A 45 3.33 1.75 11.71
N ALA A 46 2.85 0.79 10.92
CA ALA A 46 3.71 -0.08 10.12
C ALA A 46 4.47 0.71 9.04
N ILE A 47 3.82 1.70 8.41
CA ILE A 47 4.46 2.61 7.46
C ILE A 47 5.57 3.43 8.15
N TYR A 48 5.31 3.94 9.36
CA TYR A 48 6.30 4.70 10.11
C TYR A 48 7.50 3.85 10.51
N GLU A 49 7.27 2.64 11.05
CA GLU A 49 8.33 1.71 11.43
C GLU A 49 9.16 1.27 10.21
N SER A 50 8.51 0.98 9.08
CA SER A 50 9.19 0.70 7.82
C SER A 50 10.01 1.89 7.33
N SER A 51 9.51 3.12 7.51
CA SER A 51 10.24 4.34 7.14
C SER A 51 11.48 4.55 8.01
N VAL A 52 11.40 4.26 9.31
CA VAL A 52 12.55 4.30 10.22
C VAL A 52 13.62 3.28 9.79
N ASP A 53 13.21 2.06 9.44
CA ASP A 53 14.11 1.02 8.94
C ASP A 53 14.81 1.46 7.65
N ALA A 54 14.07 1.97 6.67
CA ALA A 54 14.66 2.43 5.39
C ALA A 54 15.69 3.56 5.59
N LEU A 55 15.34 4.57 6.39
CA LEU A 55 16.12 5.78 6.54
C LEU A 55 17.34 5.59 7.45
N ALA A 56 17.39 4.51 8.24
CA ALA A 56 18.55 4.13 9.03
C ALA A 56 19.80 3.89 8.15
N GLU A 57 19.63 3.33 6.94
CA GLU A 57 20.69 3.15 5.94
C GLU A 57 21.36 4.48 5.55
N TRP A 58 20.61 5.58 5.62
CA TRP A 58 21.10 6.92 5.35
C TRP A 58 21.41 7.73 6.61
N GLN A 59 21.27 7.12 7.80
CA GLN A 59 21.42 7.78 9.10
C GLN A 59 20.52 9.02 9.25
N ARG A 60 19.32 8.97 8.67
CA ARG A 60 18.34 10.06 8.72
C ARG A 60 17.12 9.66 9.53
N LYS A 61 16.46 10.65 10.12
CA LYS A 61 15.18 10.43 10.82
C LYS A 61 14.02 10.76 9.90
N VAL A 62 12.89 10.14 10.18
CA VAL A 62 11.61 10.38 9.49
C VAL A 62 11.24 11.86 9.50
N ASP A 63 11.34 12.52 10.67
CA ASP A 63 10.99 13.94 10.84
C ASP A 63 11.86 14.89 9.99
N ASP A 64 13.09 14.49 9.67
CA ASP A 64 13.99 15.27 8.81
C ASP A 64 13.69 15.08 7.32
N VAL A 65 13.12 13.92 6.95
CA VAL A 65 12.95 13.47 5.56
C VAL A 65 11.54 13.78 5.04
N PHE A 66 10.50 13.59 5.84
CA PHE A 66 9.12 13.79 5.41
C PHE A 66 8.84 15.20 4.87
N PRO A 67 9.44 16.29 5.42
CA PRO A 67 9.31 17.63 4.84
C PRO A 67 9.98 17.83 3.48
N GLU A 68 10.91 16.96 3.07
CA GLU A 68 11.59 17.04 1.77
C GLU A 68 10.80 16.38 0.63
N LEU A 69 9.86 15.49 0.98
CA LEU A 69 9.09 14.73 0.02
C LEU A 69 8.25 15.66 -0.86
N LEU A 70 8.44 15.53 -2.17
CA LEU A 70 7.61 16.19 -3.18
C LEU A 70 6.36 15.38 -3.50
N THR A 71 6.43 14.05 -3.33
CA THR A 71 5.30 13.15 -3.60
C THR A 71 5.41 11.85 -2.79
N CYS A 72 4.26 11.28 -2.49
CA CYS A 72 4.11 9.98 -1.85
C CYS A 72 3.03 9.18 -2.59
N VAL A 73 3.36 7.95 -3.00
CA VAL A 73 2.41 7.04 -3.64
C VAL A 73 2.13 5.88 -2.70
N TYR A 74 0.88 5.78 -2.27
CA TYR A 74 0.40 4.66 -1.47
C TYR A 74 -0.18 3.58 -2.37
N SER A 75 0.26 2.35 -2.14
CA SER A 75 -0.33 1.13 -2.70
C SER A 75 -0.52 0.11 -1.59
N GLY A 76 -1.44 -0.83 -1.80
CA GLY A 76 -1.62 -1.89 -0.83
C GLY A 76 -2.62 -2.95 -1.26
N THR A 77 -2.61 -4.06 -0.53
CA THR A 77 -3.35 -5.27 -0.86
C THR A 77 -4.53 -5.54 0.08
N ALA A 78 -4.77 -4.69 1.09
CA ALA A 78 -5.82 -4.89 2.09
C ALA A 78 -7.23 -5.03 1.49
N MET A 79 -7.54 -4.29 0.42
CA MET A 79 -8.83 -4.40 -0.29
C MET A 79 -8.90 -5.67 -1.14
N LEU A 80 -7.83 -5.98 -1.87
CA LEU A 80 -7.76 -7.17 -2.73
C LEU A 80 -7.88 -8.45 -1.89
N ASN A 81 -7.22 -8.50 -0.72
CA ASN A 81 -7.28 -9.62 0.21
C ASN A 81 -8.71 -9.92 0.67
N ARG A 82 -9.55 -8.89 0.87
CA ARG A 82 -10.98 -9.09 1.19
C ARG A 82 -11.74 -9.79 0.06
N VAL A 83 -11.47 -9.41 -1.19
CA VAL A 83 -12.09 -9.99 -2.37
C VAL A 83 -11.65 -11.45 -2.58
N VAL A 84 -10.35 -11.70 -2.61
CA VAL A 84 -9.82 -13.06 -2.91
C VAL A 84 -10.04 -14.05 -1.78
N GLN A 85 -10.05 -13.59 -0.52
CA GLN A 85 -10.36 -14.45 0.63
C GLN A 85 -11.86 -14.61 0.89
N ARG A 86 -12.71 -13.85 0.17
CA ARG A 86 -14.17 -13.77 0.41
C ARG A 86 -14.48 -13.41 1.88
N LYS A 87 -13.68 -12.52 2.46
CA LYS A 87 -13.84 -12.01 3.83
C LYS A 87 -14.11 -10.51 3.77
N GLY A 88 -15.37 -10.15 3.79
CA GLY A 88 -15.83 -8.77 3.70
C GLY A 88 -16.89 -8.45 4.74
N LEU A 89 -17.53 -7.29 4.56
CA LEU A 89 -18.71 -6.91 5.32
C LEU A 89 -19.95 -7.59 4.73
N ASP A 90 -20.95 -7.85 5.58
CA ASP A 90 -22.28 -8.24 5.13
C ASP A 90 -22.96 -7.05 4.46
N VAL A 91 -23.25 -7.18 3.16
CA VAL A 91 -23.82 -6.13 2.33
C VAL A 91 -25.12 -6.60 1.67
N GLY A 92 -26.09 -5.68 1.55
CA GLY A 92 -27.31 -5.89 0.78
C GLY A 92 -27.22 -5.34 -0.65
N LEU A 93 -27.96 -5.94 -1.58
CA LEU A 93 -28.10 -5.46 -2.95
C LEU A 93 -29.56 -5.07 -3.21
N MET A 94 -29.81 -3.82 -3.59
CA MET A 94 -31.11 -3.38 -4.11
C MET A 94 -31.08 -3.40 -5.63
N CYS A 95 -32.10 -4.00 -6.24
CA CYS A 95 -32.21 -4.12 -7.70
C CYS A 95 -33.67 -3.91 -8.16
N ASN A 96 -33.87 -3.82 -9.48
CA ASN A 96 -35.20 -3.74 -10.05
C ASN A 96 -35.97 -5.04 -9.81
N ARG A 97 -37.26 -4.93 -9.48
CA ARG A 97 -38.14 -6.09 -9.28
C ARG A 97 -38.13 -7.00 -10.51
N GLY A 98 -37.90 -8.30 -10.29
CA GLY A 98 -37.78 -9.32 -11.34
C GLY A 98 -36.35 -9.56 -11.83
N PHE A 99 -35.34 -8.94 -11.21
CA PHE A 99 -33.91 -9.09 -11.56
C PHE A 99 -33.03 -9.50 -10.37
N GLU A 100 -33.63 -9.98 -9.29
CA GLU A 100 -32.98 -10.34 -8.02
C GLU A 100 -31.86 -11.40 -8.23
N ASP A 101 -32.05 -12.31 -9.19
CA ASP A 101 -31.12 -13.42 -9.45
C ASP A 101 -29.97 -13.07 -10.41
N ILE A 102 -29.97 -11.88 -11.05
CA ILE A 102 -28.96 -11.53 -12.07
C ILE A 102 -27.53 -11.64 -11.52
N HIS A 103 -27.31 -11.17 -10.30
CA HIS A 103 -25.98 -11.15 -9.70
C HIS A 103 -25.43 -12.58 -9.52
N SER A 104 -26.27 -13.49 -9.01
CA SER A 104 -25.91 -14.88 -8.76
C SER A 104 -25.73 -15.69 -10.04
N MET A 105 -26.49 -15.38 -11.11
CA MET A 105 -26.35 -16.03 -12.42
C MET A 105 -25.03 -15.71 -13.13
N GLY A 106 -24.39 -14.59 -12.78
CA GLY A 106 -23.09 -14.20 -13.32
C GLY A 106 -23.00 -14.10 -14.85
N ARG A 107 -24.15 -13.86 -15.50
CA ARG A 107 -24.32 -13.72 -16.96
C ARG A 107 -23.73 -14.90 -17.76
N ALA A 108 -23.62 -16.09 -17.17
CA ALA A 108 -22.91 -17.28 -17.71
C ALA A 108 -21.41 -17.10 -18.03
N ILE A 109 -20.92 -15.89 -18.27
CA ILE A 109 -19.52 -15.62 -18.56
C ILE A 109 -18.61 -15.87 -17.35
N GLN A 110 -19.13 -15.71 -16.12
CA GLN A 110 -18.35 -15.88 -14.90
C GLN A 110 -18.09 -17.36 -14.55
N SER A 111 -18.71 -18.31 -15.26
CA SER A 111 -18.35 -19.74 -15.21
C SER A 111 -17.33 -20.15 -16.26
N TYR A 112 -16.93 -19.25 -17.17
CA TYR A 112 -15.90 -19.53 -18.17
C TYR A 112 -14.52 -19.48 -17.49
N LEU A 113 -13.83 -20.62 -17.49
CA LEU A 113 -12.55 -20.80 -16.80
C LEU A 113 -11.31 -20.41 -17.61
N GLY A 114 -11.47 -19.90 -18.84
CA GLY A 114 -10.37 -19.73 -19.78
C GLY A 114 -10.23 -20.96 -20.67
#